data_AF-A0A838HUR2-F1
#
_entry.id   AF-A0A838HUR2-F1
#
_cell.length_a   1.000
_cell.length_b   1.000
_cell.length_c   1.000
_cell.angle_alpha   90.00
_cell.angle_beta   90.00
_cell.angle_gamma   90.00
#
_symmetry.space_group_name_H-M   'P 1'
#
loop_
_entity.id
_entity.type
_entity.pdbx_description
1 polymer ?
#
loop_
_entity_poly.entity_id
_entity_poly.type
_entity_poly.pdbx_seq_one_letter_code
_entity_poly.pdbx_strand_id
1 'polypeptide(L)'
;MPAFAGMWALMMTAMMLPSVAPVALRYARMVVRPKRVRIAAFVAGYVGVWAASALPAYGLMALGDQAESAGPPFATAAASAILAACGAYQLTPLKDRCLTVCRSPLGWLLRYAGWHGRLRDLRAGAHHGGYCLACCWALMALMAVFGAMSLVAMVALMGIVAIEKLAPAGERVARGCGVVALGLAVAVWWLPGLAPGLHPPEMMM
;
A
#
# COMPACT_ATOMS: atom_id res chain seq x y z
N MET A 1 11.55 11.96 -12.18
CA MET A 1 11.79 11.04 -11.03
C MET A 1 11.65 11.69 -9.67
N PRO A 2 12.46 12.70 -9.28
CA PRO A 2 12.41 13.24 -7.91
C PRO A 2 11.04 13.85 -7.55
N ALA A 3 10.37 14.53 -8.48
CA ALA A 3 9.03 15.06 -8.28
C ALA A 3 7.97 13.96 -8.03
N PHE A 4 8.01 12.89 -8.83
CA PHE A 4 7.12 11.73 -8.65
C PHE A 4 7.35 11.07 -7.29
N ALA A 5 8.61 10.83 -6.90
CA ALA A 5 8.94 10.23 -5.62
C ALA A 5 8.44 11.08 -4.44
N GLY A 6 8.56 12.42 -4.52
CA GLY A 6 8.03 13.33 -3.52
C GLY A 6 6.50 13.28 -3.42
N MET A 7 5.81 13.35 -4.55
CA MET A 7 4.34 13.28 -4.61
C MET A 7 3.81 11.92 -4.14
N TRP A 8 4.40 10.82 -4.62
CA TRP A 8 4.08 9.46 -4.21
C TRP A 8 4.29 9.30 -2.70
N ALA A 9 5.45 9.68 -2.17
CA ALA A 9 5.72 9.59 -0.74
C ALA A 9 4.69 10.39 0.08
N LEU A 10 4.34 11.60 -0.34
CA LEU A 10 3.33 12.43 0.32
C LEU A 10 1.96 11.75 0.31
N MET A 11 1.49 11.31 -0.86
CA MET A 11 0.21 10.64 -1.07
C MET A 11 0.12 9.36 -0.23
N MET A 12 1.11 8.47 -0.35
CA MET A 12 1.12 7.21 0.38
C MET A 12 1.24 7.40 1.88
N THR A 13 2.04 8.38 2.32
CA THR A 13 2.11 8.70 3.75
C THR A 13 0.76 9.23 4.24
N ALA A 14 0.10 10.12 3.50
CA ALA A 14 -1.21 10.64 3.87
C ALA A 14 -2.27 9.53 3.99
N MET A 15 -2.29 8.59 3.05
CA MET A 15 -3.25 7.48 3.06
C MET A 15 -2.94 6.44 4.14
N MET A 16 -1.65 6.15 4.38
CA MET A 16 -1.26 5.00 5.20
C MET A 16 -1.00 5.38 6.66
N LEU A 17 -0.55 6.60 6.95
CA LEU A 17 -0.26 7.04 8.31
C LEU A 17 -1.46 6.89 9.27
N PRO A 18 -2.72 7.18 8.87
CA PRO A 18 -3.89 6.95 9.73
C PRO A 18 -4.02 5.50 10.19
N SER A 19 -3.71 4.53 9.31
CA SER A 19 -3.83 3.10 9.62
C SER A 19 -2.82 2.59 10.65
N VAL A 20 -1.70 3.29 10.83
CA VAL A 20 -0.63 2.94 11.78
C VAL A 20 -0.53 3.90 12.96
N ALA A 21 -1.29 5.00 12.94
CA ALA A 21 -1.35 5.97 14.03
C ALA A 21 -1.71 5.34 15.39
N PRO A 22 -2.70 4.43 15.53
CA PRO A 22 -3.03 3.87 16.85
C PRO A 22 -1.88 3.09 17.49
N VAL A 23 -1.13 2.34 16.67
CA VAL A 23 0.04 1.57 17.11
C VAL A 23 1.21 2.49 17.41
N ALA A 24 1.49 3.46 16.53
CA ALA A 24 2.55 4.44 16.70
C ALA A 24 2.34 5.34 17.93
N LEU A 25 1.10 5.75 18.21
CA LEU A 25 0.75 6.56 19.38
C LEU A 25 0.92 5.77 20.69
N ARG A 26 0.58 4.47 20.70
CA ARG A 26 0.85 3.59 21.85
C ARG A 26 2.36 3.43 22.07
N TYR A 27 3.13 3.20 21.00
CA TYR A 27 4.60 3.18 21.06
C TYR A 27 5.16 4.49 21.63
N ALA A 28 4.68 5.63 21.13
CA ALA A 28 5.11 6.95 21.59
C ALA A 28 4.81 7.24 23.08
N ARG A 29 3.86 6.53 23.71
CA ARG A 29 3.62 6.62 25.16
C ARG A 29 4.68 5.88 25.97
N MET A 30 5.33 4.87 25.39
CA MET A 30 6.36 4.05 26.03
C MET A 30 7.78 4.58 25.78
N VAL A 31 7.93 5.50 24.82
CA VAL A 31 9.20 6.16 24.48
C VAL A 31 9.62 7.14 25.59
N VAL A 32 10.72 6.81 26.27
CA VAL A 32 11.43 7.71 27.21
C VAL A 32 12.12 8.87 26.46
N ARG A 33 12.31 10.01 27.14
CA ARG A 33 12.84 11.26 26.56
C ARG A 33 14.20 11.06 25.86
N PRO A 34 14.53 11.84 24.80
CA PRO A 34 13.74 12.93 24.21
C PRO A 34 12.71 12.46 23.17
N LYS A 35 11.41 12.59 23.51
CA LYS A 35 10.27 12.01 22.78
C LYS A 35 10.13 12.53 21.35
N ARG A 36 10.31 13.84 21.12
CA ARG A 36 10.15 14.48 19.79
C ARG A 36 11.15 13.93 18.76
N VAL A 37 12.43 13.87 19.12
CA VAL A 37 13.50 13.39 18.25
C VAL A 37 13.30 11.91 17.89
N ARG A 38 12.94 11.09 18.88
CA ARG A 38 12.70 9.65 18.66
C ARG A 38 11.50 9.38 17.76
N ILE A 39 10.41 10.13 17.93
CA ILE A 39 9.24 10.04 17.03
C ILE A 39 9.61 10.52 15.62
N ALA A 40 10.32 11.65 15.50
CA ALA A 40 10.75 12.16 14.20
C ALA A 40 11.65 11.16 13.46
N ALA A 41 12.59 10.51 14.16
CA ALA A 41 13.41 9.46 13.59
C ALA A 41 12.57 8.27 13.10
N PHE A 42 11.60 7.81 13.91
CA PHE A 42 10.67 6.76 13.49
C PHE A 42 9.87 7.13 12.23
N VAL A 43 9.28 8.33 12.21
CA VAL A 43 8.51 8.81 11.05
C VAL A 43 9.41 8.92 9.81
N ALA A 44 10.64 9.43 9.96
CA ALA A 44 11.60 9.52 8.86
C ALA A 44 11.92 8.15 8.27
N GLY A 45 12.11 7.13 9.10
CA GLY A 45 12.35 5.76 8.63
C GLY A 45 11.15 5.18 7.89
N TYR A 46 9.95 5.43 8.40
CA TYR A 46 8.69 4.99 7.78
C TYR A 46 8.46 5.66 6.41
N VAL A 47 8.60 6.99 6.34
CA VAL A 47 8.46 7.77 5.10
C VAL A 47 9.54 7.37 4.10
N GLY A 48 10.77 7.09 4.56
CA GLY A 48 11.85 6.61 3.71
C GLY A 48 11.51 5.32 2.95
N VAL A 49 10.79 4.39 3.57
CA VAL A 49 10.30 3.17 2.89
C VAL A 49 9.25 3.49 1.83
N TRP A 50 8.31 4.39 2.13
CA TRP A 50 7.31 4.82 1.14
C TRP A 50 7.95 5.59 -0.03
N ALA A 51 8.93 6.44 0.24
CA ALA A 51 9.71 7.08 -0.81
C ALA A 51 10.44 6.05 -1.69
N ALA A 52 11.04 5.02 -1.09
CA ALA A 52 11.68 3.94 -1.85
C ALA A 52 10.69 3.14 -2.71
N SER A 53 9.44 2.98 -2.26
CA SER A 53 8.38 2.32 -3.04
C SER A 53 7.95 3.10 -4.29
N ALA A 54 8.35 4.37 -4.43
CA ALA A 54 8.07 5.15 -5.64
C ALA A 54 8.77 4.57 -6.87
N LEU A 55 9.91 3.90 -6.72
CA LEU A 55 10.63 3.31 -7.84
C LEU A 55 9.82 2.18 -8.54
N PRO A 56 9.39 1.11 -7.83
CA PRO A 56 8.54 0.09 -8.44
C PRO A 56 7.17 0.65 -8.86
N ALA A 57 6.62 1.62 -8.12
CA ALA A 57 5.36 2.26 -8.50
C ALA A 57 5.48 3.02 -9.83
N TYR A 58 6.56 3.78 -10.03
CA TYR A 58 6.80 4.46 -11.30
C TYR A 58 6.96 3.46 -12.45
N GLY A 59 7.71 2.38 -12.24
CA GLY A 59 7.85 1.32 -13.24
C GLY A 59 6.49 0.69 -13.61
N LEU A 60 5.64 0.44 -12.62
CA LEU A 60 4.28 -0.08 -12.86
C LEU A 60 3.42 0.88 -13.68
N MET A 61 3.45 2.18 -13.34
CA MET A 61 2.68 3.20 -14.09
C MET A 61 3.20 3.33 -15.52
N ALA A 62 4.52 3.38 -15.72
CA ALA A 62 5.11 3.43 -17.05
C ALA A 62 4.75 2.20 -17.88
N LEU A 63 4.72 1.00 -17.29
CA LEU A 63 4.25 -0.21 -17.98
C LEU A 63 2.76 -0.13 -18.34
N GLY A 64 1.94 0.52 -17.52
CA GLY A 64 0.54 0.82 -17.82
C GLY A 64 0.38 1.74 -19.03
N ASP A 65 1.16 2.82 -19.09
CA ASP A 65 1.15 3.77 -20.22
C ASP A 65 1.57 3.07 -21.53
N GLN A 66 2.60 2.21 -21.46
CA GLN A 66 3.01 1.37 -22.59
C GLN A 66 1.90 0.39 -22.99
N ALA A 67 1.17 -0.14 -22.01
CA ALA A 67 0.11 -1.09 -22.25
C ALA A 67 -1.10 -0.48 -22.94
N GLU A 68 -1.48 0.72 -22.52
CA GLU A 68 -2.49 1.56 -23.16
C GLU A 68 -2.08 1.87 -24.61
N SER A 69 -0.83 2.29 -24.81
CA SER A 69 -0.28 2.63 -26.13
C SER A 69 -0.21 1.44 -27.09
N ALA A 70 -0.05 0.21 -26.57
CA ALA A 70 -0.02 -1.02 -27.36
C ALA A 70 -1.41 -1.49 -27.82
N GLY A 71 -2.48 -0.86 -27.31
CA GLY A 71 -3.86 -1.09 -27.73
C GLY A 71 -4.69 -1.93 -26.76
N PRO A 72 -6.01 -2.02 -27.00
CA PRO A 72 -6.96 -2.54 -26.03
C PRO A 72 -6.68 -3.95 -25.48
N PRO A 73 -6.27 -4.94 -26.29
CA PRO A 73 -6.01 -6.29 -25.78
C PRO A 73 -4.87 -6.33 -24.75
N PHE A 74 -3.82 -5.53 -24.96
CA PHE A 74 -2.68 -5.50 -24.07
C PHE A 74 -3.00 -4.71 -22.78
N ALA A 75 -3.75 -3.62 -22.88
CA ALA A 75 -4.30 -2.90 -21.73
C ALA A 75 -5.19 -3.80 -20.85
N THR A 76 -6.10 -4.58 -21.46
CA THR A 76 -6.95 -5.54 -20.75
C THR A 76 -6.11 -6.65 -20.10
N ALA A 77 -5.12 -7.19 -20.80
CA ALA A 77 -4.22 -8.21 -20.26
C ALA A 77 -3.40 -7.68 -19.06
N ALA A 78 -2.89 -6.44 -19.14
CA ALA A 78 -2.17 -5.79 -18.04
C ALA A 78 -3.09 -5.57 -16.83
N ALA A 79 -4.31 -5.06 -17.04
CA ALA A 79 -5.30 -4.89 -15.98
C ALA A 79 -5.62 -6.23 -15.29
N SER A 80 -5.91 -7.26 -16.10
CA SER A 80 -6.17 -8.63 -15.63
C SER A 80 -4.99 -9.17 -14.82
N ALA A 81 -3.76 -8.97 -15.27
CA ALA A 81 -2.56 -9.46 -14.58
C ALA A 81 -2.36 -8.76 -13.23
N ILE A 82 -2.54 -7.44 -13.16
CA ILE A 82 -2.41 -6.66 -11.92
C ILE A 82 -3.51 -7.06 -10.91
N LEU A 83 -4.76 -7.18 -11.37
CA LEU A 83 -5.89 -7.62 -10.55
C LEU A 83 -5.68 -9.04 -10.04
N ALA A 84 -5.22 -9.96 -10.90
CA ALA A 84 -4.94 -11.35 -10.54
C ALA A 84 -3.80 -11.45 -9.52
N ALA A 85 -2.70 -10.72 -9.74
CA ALA A 85 -1.57 -10.67 -8.81
C ALA A 85 -2.00 -10.11 -7.45
N CYS A 86 -2.82 -9.06 -7.44
CA CYS A 86 -3.37 -8.49 -6.21
C CYS A 86 -4.27 -9.49 -5.48
N GLY A 87 -5.18 -10.13 -6.21
CA GLY A 87 -6.09 -11.13 -5.68
C GLY A 87 -5.36 -12.34 -5.08
N ALA A 88 -4.38 -12.87 -5.82
CA ALA A 88 -3.52 -13.94 -5.35
C ALA A 88 -2.74 -13.54 -4.09
N TYR A 89 -2.11 -12.34 -4.09
CA TYR A 89 -1.36 -11.85 -2.94
C TYR A 89 -2.22 -11.74 -1.68
N GLN A 90 -3.44 -11.21 -1.81
CA GLN A 90 -4.39 -11.05 -0.71
C GLN A 90 -4.82 -12.36 -0.04
N LEU A 91 -4.73 -13.47 -0.78
CA LEU A 91 -5.05 -14.82 -0.28
C LEU A 91 -3.83 -15.57 0.26
N THR A 92 -2.63 -14.96 0.22
CA THR A 92 -1.41 -15.63 0.68
C THR A 92 -1.29 -15.65 2.21
N PRO A 93 -0.69 -16.72 2.78
CA PRO A 93 -0.27 -16.72 4.19
C PRO A 93 0.76 -15.62 4.51
N LEU A 94 1.49 -15.14 3.51
CA LEU A 94 2.44 -14.03 3.67
C LEU A 94 1.71 -12.74 4.03
N LYS A 95 0.62 -12.41 3.33
CA LYS A 95 -0.25 -11.27 3.67
C LYS A 95 -0.74 -11.35 5.11
N ASP A 96 -1.25 -12.51 5.53
CA ASP A 96 -1.80 -12.72 6.88
C ASP A 96 -0.74 -12.52 7.97
N ARG A 97 0.49 -13.05 7.75
CA ARG A 97 1.63 -12.84 8.65
C ARG A 97 2.05 -11.37 8.71
N CYS A 98 2.20 -10.71 7.56
CA CYS A 98 2.58 -9.31 7.48
C CYS A 98 1.55 -8.43 8.20
N LEU A 99 0.26 -8.72 8.02
CA LEU A 99 -0.85 -8.00 8.64
C LEU A 99 -0.84 -8.19 10.15
N THR A 100 -0.66 -9.41 10.63
CA THR A 100 -0.54 -9.73 12.08
C THR A 100 0.57 -8.92 12.74
N VAL A 101 1.75 -8.84 12.11
CA VAL A 101 2.88 -8.03 12.62
C VAL A 101 2.54 -6.54 12.55
N CYS A 102 1.97 -6.06 11.45
CA CYS A 102 1.57 -4.67 11.27
C CYS A 102 0.61 -4.18 12.37
N ARG A 103 -0.25 -5.07 12.89
CA ARG A 103 -1.26 -4.77 13.92
C ARG A 103 -0.80 -4.97 15.38
N SER A 104 0.39 -5.51 15.65
CA SER A 104 0.77 -5.97 17.00
C SER A 104 1.60 -4.95 17.82
N PRO A 105 1.00 -4.04 18.61
CA PRO A 105 1.74 -3.01 19.37
C PRO A 105 2.75 -3.59 20.37
N LEU A 106 2.44 -4.73 21.00
CA LEU A 106 3.33 -5.38 21.97
C LEU A 106 4.50 -6.11 21.28
N GLY A 107 4.26 -6.72 20.12
CA GLY A 107 5.33 -7.32 19.32
C GLY A 107 6.38 -6.31 18.91
N TRP A 108 5.96 -5.08 18.59
CA TRP A 108 6.86 -3.96 18.32
C TRP A 108 7.68 -3.59 19.55
N LEU A 109 7.05 -3.47 20.72
CA LEU A 109 7.75 -3.09 21.95
C LEU A 109 8.85 -4.10 22.32
N LEU A 110 8.51 -5.38 22.34
CA LEU A 110 9.45 -6.46 22.69
C LEU A 110 10.60 -6.53 21.68
N ARG A 111 10.30 -6.38 20.38
CA ARG A 111 11.31 -6.42 19.33
C ARG A 111 12.25 -5.21 19.37
N TYR A 112 11.72 -4.02 19.62
CA TYR A 112 12.51 -2.78 19.64
C TYR A 112 13.22 -2.51 20.97
N ALA A 113 12.80 -3.16 22.06
CA ALA A 113 13.47 -3.05 23.35
C ALA A 113 14.95 -3.47 23.27
N GLY A 114 15.28 -4.48 22.44
CA GLY A 114 16.64 -4.94 22.22
C GLY A 114 17.45 -4.12 21.21
N TRP A 115 16.92 -3.03 20.66
CA TRP A 115 17.63 -2.21 19.70
C TRP A 115 18.38 -1.08 20.40
N HIS A 116 19.60 -0.80 19.94
CA HIS A 116 20.51 0.14 20.58
C HIS A 116 21.09 1.14 19.56
N GLY A 117 21.63 2.24 20.06
CA GLY A 117 22.33 3.26 19.26
C GLY A 117 21.44 4.39 18.70
N ARG A 118 22.10 5.39 18.10
CA ARG A 118 21.48 6.65 17.63
C ARG A 118 20.44 6.45 16.52
N LEU A 119 20.54 5.35 15.77
CA LEU A 119 19.64 5.03 14.64
C LEU A 119 18.51 4.07 15.01
N ARG A 120 18.34 3.70 16.29
CA ARG A 120 17.32 2.74 16.73
C ARG A 120 15.93 3.08 16.21
N ASP A 121 15.45 4.29 16.53
CA ASP A 121 14.07 4.67 16.22
C ASP A 121 13.89 4.85 14.70
N LEU A 122 14.92 5.28 13.96
CA LEU A 122 14.94 5.32 12.50
C LEU A 122 14.79 3.93 11.88
N ARG A 123 15.62 2.97 12.33
CA ARG A 123 15.50 1.58 11.91
C ARG A 123 14.11 1.05 12.25
N ALA A 124 13.55 1.44 13.40
CA ALA A 124 12.28 0.92 13.88
C ALA A 124 11.18 1.36 12.91
N GLY A 125 11.18 2.66 12.56
CA GLY A 125 10.34 3.24 11.53
C GLY A 125 10.45 2.52 10.18
N ALA A 126 11.68 2.27 9.71
CA ALA A 126 11.91 1.58 8.45
C ALA A 126 11.41 0.12 8.48
N HIS A 127 11.64 -0.60 9.58
CA HIS A 127 11.12 -1.96 9.75
C HIS A 127 9.60 -1.99 9.77
N HIS A 128 8.97 -1.03 10.44
CA HIS A 128 7.52 -0.87 10.45
C HIS A 128 6.96 -0.52 9.07
N GLY A 129 7.60 0.44 8.40
CA GLY A 129 7.29 0.82 7.03
C GLY A 129 7.37 -0.37 6.07
N GLY A 130 8.38 -1.23 6.23
CA GLY A 130 8.53 -2.45 5.43
C GLY A 130 7.36 -3.43 5.58
N TYR A 131 6.92 -3.72 6.80
CA TYR A 131 5.72 -4.55 7.01
C TYR A 131 4.43 -3.89 6.56
N CYS A 132 4.32 -2.57 6.76
CA CYS A 132 3.18 -1.79 6.31
C CYS A 132 3.06 -1.84 4.78
N LEU A 133 4.17 -1.58 4.07
CA LEU A 133 4.23 -1.69 2.61
C LEU A 133 3.97 -3.13 2.17
N ALA A 134 4.63 -4.12 2.77
CA ALA A 134 4.42 -5.53 2.43
C ALA A 134 2.96 -5.95 2.60
N CYS A 135 2.25 -5.51 3.65
CA CYS A 135 0.85 -5.89 3.79
C CYS A 135 -0.08 -5.21 2.77
N CYS A 136 0.21 -4.01 2.25
CA CYS A 136 -0.74 -3.31 1.37
C CYS A 136 -0.27 -3.04 -0.07
N TRP A 137 0.98 -3.35 -0.45
CA TRP A 137 1.54 -2.99 -1.77
C TRP A 137 0.65 -3.46 -2.93
N ALA A 138 0.07 -4.66 -2.83
CA ALA A 138 -0.80 -5.24 -3.85
C ALA A 138 -2.06 -4.40 -4.08
N LEU A 139 -2.68 -3.89 -3.01
CA LEU A 139 -3.81 -2.97 -3.11
C LEU A 139 -3.38 -1.63 -3.69
N MET A 140 -2.18 -1.16 -3.37
CA MET A 140 -1.65 0.09 -3.92
C MET A 140 -1.33 -0.02 -5.42
N ALA A 141 -0.93 -1.20 -5.89
CA ALA A 141 -0.72 -1.47 -7.32
C ALA A 141 -2.02 -1.33 -8.13
N LEU A 142 -3.20 -1.50 -7.50
CA LEU A 142 -4.49 -1.30 -8.16
C LEU A 142 -4.73 0.17 -8.58
N MET A 143 -3.94 1.12 -8.09
CA MET A 143 -3.98 2.49 -8.61
C MET A 143 -3.63 2.56 -10.10
N ALA A 144 -2.82 1.63 -10.62
CA ALA A 144 -2.58 1.55 -12.07
C ALA A 144 -3.84 1.12 -12.84
N VAL A 145 -4.70 0.30 -12.23
CA VAL A 145 -5.93 -0.20 -12.86
C VAL A 145 -7.06 0.83 -12.80
N PHE A 146 -7.21 1.51 -11.66
CA PHE A 146 -8.29 2.47 -11.42
C PHE A 146 -7.92 3.93 -11.70
N GLY A 147 -6.66 4.19 -12.04
CA GLY A 147 -6.11 5.52 -12.28
C GLY A 147 -5.43 6.12 -11.04
N ALA A 148 -4.15 6.48 -11.20
CA ALA A 148 -3.33 7.03 -10.12
C ALA A 148 -3.85 8.36 -9.57
N MET A 149 -4.63 9.10 -10.35
CA MET A 149 -5.22 10.39 -9.97
C MET A 149 -6.67 10.28 -9.48
N SER A 150 -7.23 9.07 -9.41
CA SER A 150 -8.61 8.86 -8.96
C SER A 150 -8.71 9.01 -7.44
N LEU A 151 -9.31 10.13 -7.00
CA LEU A 151 -9.62 10.35 -5.58
C LEU A 151 -10.54 9.27 -5.01
N VAL A 152 -11.47 8.76 -5.82
CA VAL A 152 -12.38 7.67 -5.41
C VAL A 152 -11.58 6.39 -5.13
N ALA A 153 -10.66 6.02 -6.03
CA ALA A 153 -9.80 4.86 -5.83
C ALA A 153 -8.90 5.04 -4.60
N MET A 154 -8.33 6.23 -4.41
CA MET A 154 -7.53 6.57 -3.22
C MET A 154 -8.32 6.32 -1.94
N VAL A 155 -9.49 6.95 -1.80
CA VAL A 155 -10.31 6.85 -0.58
C VAL A 155 -10.78 5.42 -0.35
N ALA A 156 -11.20 4.70 -1.40
CA ALA A 156 -11.63 3.32 -1.30
C ALA A 156 -10.49 2.38 -0.84
N LEU A 157 -9.33 2.46 -1.48
CA LEU A 157 -8.16 1.64 -1.12
C LEU A 157 -7.64 1.98 0.29
N MET A 158 -7.61 3.26 0.65
CA MET A 158 -7.30 3.70 2.01
C MET A 158 -8.28 3.09 3.02
N GLY A 159 -9.58 3.14 2.75
CA GLY A 159 -10.63 2.57 3.59
C GLY A 159 -10.45 1.06 3.76
N ILE A 160 -10.22 0.33 2.67
CA ILE A 160 -9.95 -1.11 2.70
C ILE A 160 -8.74 -1.41 3.56
N VAL A 161 -7.60 -0.74 3.32
CA VAL A 161 -6.37 -0.97 4.11
C VAL A 161 -6.57 -0.61 5.58
N ALA A 162 -7.32 0.45 5.88
CA ALA A 162 -7.65 0.83 7.25
C ALA A 162 -8.50 -0.24 7.93
N ILE A 163 -9.56 -0.74 7.28
CA ILE A 163 -10.40 -1.82 7.80
C ILE A 163 -9.55 -3.09 7.98
N GLU A 164 -8.74 -3.45 6.99
CA GLU A 164 -7.80 -4.55 7.09
C GLU A 164 -6.82 -4.38 8.24
N LYS A 165 -6.40 -3.18 8.64
CA LYS A 165 -5.43 -2.99 9.73
C LYS A 165 -6.08 -2.80 11.10
N LEU A 166 -7.32 -2.34 11.15
CA LEU A 166 -7.96 -1.91 12.40
C LEU A 166 -9.09 -2.85 12.85
N ALA A 167 -9.73 -3.57 11.93
CA ALA A 167 -10.84 -4.46 12.28
C ALA A 167 -10.34 -5.77 12.91
N PRO A 168 -11.05 -6.32 13.93
CA PRO A 168 -10.73 -7.62 14.52
C PRO A 168 -10.65 -8.75 13.50
N ALA A 169 -11.54 -8.71 12.49
CA ALA A 169 -11.62 -9.70 11.42
C ALA A 169 -11.00 -9.22 10.09
N GLY A 170 -10.02 -8.30 10.11
CA GLY A 170 -9.48 -7.72 8.88
C GLY A 170 -8.82 -8.72 7.91
N GLU A 171 -8.47 -9.93 8.37
CA GLU A 171 -8.02 -11.03 7.50
C GLU A 171 -9.13 -11.54 6.57
N ARG A 172 -10.38 -11.59 7.07
CA ARG A 172 -11.55 -11.92 6.24
C ARG A 172 -11.80 -10.84 5.19
N VAL A 173 -11.56 -9.58 5.55
CA VAL A 173 -11.65 -8.45 4.61
C VAL A 173 -10.60 -8.58 3.53
N ALA A 174 -9.35 -8.86 3.88
CA ALA A 174 -8.28 -9.11 2.90
C ALA A 174 -8.64 -10.25 1.94
N ARG A 175 -9.17 -11.37 2.46
CA ARG A 175 -9.63 -12.49 1.63
C ARG A 175 -10.79 -12.11 0.72
N GLY A 176 -11.77 -11.37 1.22
CA GLY A 176 -12.88 -10.85 0.43
C GLY A 176 -12.39 -9.94 -0.70
N CYS A 177 -11.48 -9.00 -0.40
CA CYS A 177 -10.82 -8.17 -1.41
C CYS A 177 -10.04 -9.01 -2.42
N GLY A 178 -9.41 -10.10 -1.99
CA GLY A 178 -8.70 -11.03 -2.86
C GLY A 178 -9.63 -11.71 -3.86
N VAL A 179 -10.77 -12.23 -3.39
CA VAL A 179 -11.80 -12.86 -4.24
C VAL A 179 -12.40 -11.84 -5.21
N VAL A 180 -12.70 -10.62 -4.75
CA VAL A 180 -13.21 -9.54 -5.60
C VAL A 180 -12.20 -9.18 -6.68
N ALA A 181 -10.91 -9.03 -6.34
CA ALA A 181 -9.86 -8.72 -7.30
C ALA A 181 -9.71 -9.82 -8.36
N LEU A 182 -9.78 -11.10 -7.99
CA LEU A 182 -9.79 -12.21 -8.95
C LEU A 182 -11.02 -12.20 -9.85
N GLY A 183 -12.20 -11.90 -9.28
CA GLY A 183 -13.43 -11.74 -10.05
C GLY A 183 -13.33 -10.61 -11.07
N LEU A 184 -12.76 -9.47 -10.68
CA LEU A 184 -12.50 -8.33 -11.57
C LEU A 184 -11.46 -8.66 -12.64
N ALA A 185 -10.43 -9.45 -12.31
CA ALA A 185 -9.42 -9.90 -13.27
C ALA A 185 -10.05 -10.70 -14.42
N VAL A 186 -11.08 -11.48 -14.12
CA VAL A 186 -11.84 -12.21 -15.12
C VAL A 186 -12.81 -11.27 -15.83
N ALA A 187 -13.58 -10.47 -15.09
CA ALA A 187 -14.61 -9.59 -15.62
C ALA A 187 -14.10 -8.53 -16.63
N VAL A 188 -12.86 -8.04 -16.48
CA VAL A 188 -12.29 -6.99 -17.33
C VAL A 188 -12.19 -7.40 -18.82
N TRP A 189 -12.17 -8.71 -19.12
CA TRP A 189 -12.16 -9.21 -20.50
C TRP A 189 -13.47 -8.92 -21.26
N TRP A 190 -14.60 -8.82 -20.56
CA TRP A 190 -15.88 -8.45 -21.17
C TRP A 190 -16.26 -6.99 -20.88
N LEU A 191 -15.70 -6.42 -19.82
CA LEU A 191 -16.00 -5.06 -19.34
C LEU A 191 -14.69 -4.29 -19.12
N PRO A 192 -14.00 -3.86 -20.19
CA PRO A 192 -12.71 -3.17 -20.08
C PRO A 192 -12.80 -1.86 -19.29
N GLY A 193 -13.99 -1.23 -19.24
CA GLY A 193 -14.25 -0.05 -18.40
C GLY A 193 -14.12 -0.28 -16.89
N LEU A 194 -13.97 -1.53 -16.42
CA LEU A 194 -13.59 -1.84 -15.04
C LEU A 194 -12.16 -1.44 -14.69
N ALA A 195 -11.32 -1.17 -15.71
CA ALA A 195 -9.95 -0.71 -15.57
C ALA A 195 -9.76 0.68 -16.22
N PRO A 196 -10.41 1.73 -15.68
CA PRO A 196 -10.41 3.07 -16.29
C PRO A 196 -9.03 3.74 -16.33
N GLY A 197 -8.05 3.25 -15.56
CA GLY A 197 -6.66 3.71 -15.62
C GLY A 197 -5.90 3.18 -16.84
N LEU A 198 -6.41 2.15 -17.52
CA LEU A 198 -5.84 1.54 -18.73
C LEU A 198 -6.78 1.64 -19.94
N HIS A 199 -8.06 1.91 -19.68
CA HIS A 199 -9.11 2.16 -20.67
C HIS A 199 -9.81 3.48 -20.31
N PRO A 200 -9.17 4.64 -20.53
CA PRO A 200 -9.82 5.91 -20.30
C PRO A 200 -11.11 5.97 -21.15
N PRO A 201 -12.25 6.43 -20.58
CA PRO A 201 -13.46 6.58 -21.35
C PRO A 201 -13.16 7.52 -22.52
N GLU A 202 -13.48 7.11 -23.74
CA GLU A 202 -13.42 7.98 -24.90
C GLU A 202 -14.28 9.21 -24.57
N MET A 203 -13.62 10.33 -24.25
CA MET A 203 -14.31 11.60 -24.11
C MET A 203 -14.89 11.89 -25.49
N MET A 204 -16.21 11.77 -25.59
CA MET A 204 -17.00 12.07 -26.78
C MET A 204 -16.50 13.40 -27.37
N MET A 205 -15.75 13.31 -28.46
CA MET A 205 -15.46 14.43 -29.36
C MET A 205 -16.62 14.58 -30.35
#